data_AF-A0A660TNG6-F1
#
_entry.id   AF-A0A660TNG6-F1
#
_cell.length_a   1.000
_cell.length_b   1.000
_cell.length_c   1.000
_cell.angle_alpha   90.00
_cell.angle_beta   90.00
_cell.angle_gamma   90.00
#
_symmetry.space_group_name_H-M   'P 1'
#
loop_
_entity.id
_entity.type
_entity.pdbx_description
1 polymer ?
#
loop_
_entity_poly.entity_id
_entity_poly.type
_entity_poly.pdbx_seq_one_letter_code
_entity_poly.pdbx_strand_id
1 'polypeptide(L)'
;TVENFIEELGISIAWNWRKVGDYIYVGLGGSLTCPARTPGEYTDDRYMKFLESVKTNLSSNSDRLILITHEPPRDTICDRAYSGAHVGSNSIRTFIEEVQPLLVITGHIHEGRGVDKIGRSIIVNPGPFRKGDYAIILIDGLEVVITLKP
;
A
#
# COMPACT_ATOMS: atom_id res chain seq x y z
N THR A 1 -11.81 17.22 -10.02
CA THR A 1 -12.20 16.07 -9.15
C THR A 1 -11.56 16.26 -7.79
N VAL A 2 -11.90 15.45 -6.78
CA VAL A 2 -11.20 15.48 -5.48
C VAL A 2 -9.71 15.20 -5.68
N GLU A 3 -9.36 14.31 -6.60
CA GLU A 3 -7.98 13.99 -6.98
C GLU A 3 -7.19 15.23 -7.44
N ASN A 4 -7.66 15.95 -8.47
CA ASN A 4 -6.99 17.18 -8.93
C ASN A 4 -6.85 18.23 -7.82
N PHE A 5 -7.86 18.38 -6.97
CA PHE A 5 -7.82 19.34 -5.87
C PHE A 5 -6.72 19.00 -4.85
N ILE A 6 -6.61 17.72 -4.47
CA ILE A 6 -5.58 17.25 -3.52
C ILE A 6 -4.18 17.28 -4.17
N GLU A 7 -4.08 17.04 -5.48
CA GLU A 7 -2.85 17.20 -6.26
C GLU A 7 -2.39 18.66 -6.33
N GLU A 8 -3.29 19.60 -6.63
CA GLU A 8 -3.02 21.04 -6.69
C GLU A 8 -2.56 21.58 -5.32
N LEU A 9 -3.12 21.06 -4.24
CA LEU A 9 -2.67 21.37 -2.88
C LEU A 9 -1.32 20.71 -2.51
N GLY A 10 -0.78 19.87 -3.39
CA GLY A 10 0.44 19.13 -3.15
C GLY A 10 0.30 18.17 -1.97
N ILE A 11 -0.88 17.59 -1.74
CA ILE A 11 -1.13 16.63 -0.66
C ILE A 11 -1.03 15.19 -1.18
N SER A 12 -1.39 14.96 -2.44
CA SER A 12 -1.42 13.62 -3.03
C SER A 12 -0.01 13.03 -3.16
N ILE A 13 0.09 11.73 -2.89
CA ILE A 13 1.27 10.90 -3.17
C ILE A 13 0.96 9.79 -4.17
N ALA A 14 -0.24 9.75 -4.76
CA ALA A 14 -0.60 8.73 -5.74
C ALA A 14 0.35 8.79 -6.94
N TRP A 15 0.91 7.64 -7.33
CA TRP A 15 1.90 7.54 -8.41
C TRP A 15 3.10 8.47 -8.23
N ASN A 16 3.51 8.68 -6.98
CA ASN A 16 4.62 9.53 -6.63
C ASN A 16 5.31 9.04 -5.34
N TRP A 17 6.45 9.63 -5.01
CA TRP A 17 7.14 9.39 -3.76
C TRP A 17 7.66 10.69 -3.15
N ARG A 18 7.76 10.73 -1.83
CA ARG A 18 8.23 11.92 -1.09
C ARG A 18 8.97 11.51 0.17
N LYS A 19 9.99 12.29 0.53
CA LYS A 19 10.67 12.17 1.82
C LYS A 19 10.03 13.13 2.83
N VAL A 20 9.65 12.63 4.00
CA VAL A 20 9.15 13.43 5.14
C VAL A 20 9.91 13.01 6.39
N GLY A 21 10.71 13.93 6.93
CA GLY A 21 11.68 13.59 7.98
C GLY A 21 12.67 12.54 7.46
N ASP A 22 12.82 11.45 8.22
CA ASP A 22 13.70 10.33 7.86
C ASP A 22 13.00 9.22 7.06
N TYR A 23 11.69 9.34 6.81
CA TYR A 23 10.90 8.32 6.13
C TYR A 23 10.65 8.68 4.66
N ILE A 24 10.59 7.66 3.82
CA ILE A 24 10.26 7.79 2.41
C ILE A 24 8.90 7.17 2.18
N TYR A 25 7.97 7.97 1.68
CA TYR A 25 6.61 7.54 1.37
C TYR A 25 6.49 7.31 -0.13
N VAL A 26 5.99 6.15 -0.52
CA VAL A 26 5.72 5.80 -1.92
C VAL A 26 4.24 5.49 -2.05
N GLY A 27 3.53 6.21 -2.92
CA GLY A 27 2.09 6.07 -3.08
C GLY A 27 1.70 5.45 -4.43
N LEU A 28 0.77 4.51 -4.38
CA LEU A 28 0.20 3.81 -5.53
C LEU A 28 -1.33 3.82 -5.42
N GLY A 29 -1.98 4.55 -6.33
CA GLY A 29 -3.44 4.56 -6.41
C GLY A 29 -3.98 3.47 -7.34
N GLY A 30 -5.30 3.30 -7.30
CA GLY A 30 -6.03 2.39 -8.20
C GLY A 30 -6.09 0.94 -7.73
N SER A 31 -6.69 0.12 -8.55
CA SER A 31 -6.88 -1.32 -8.31
C SER A 31 -6.54 -2.12 -9.56
N LEU A 32 -6.34 -3.42 -9.41
CA LEU A 32 -6.36 -4.33 -10.56
C LEU A 32 -7.76 -4.39 -11.17
N THR A 33 -7.82 -4.79 -12.44
CA THR A 33 -9.09 -5.04 -13.13
C THR A 33 -9.92 -6.05 -12.34
N CYS A 34 -11.07 -5.63 -11.84
CA CYS A 34 -11.93 -6.48 -11.01
C CYS A 34 -13.34 -6.61 -11.62
N PRO A 35 -14.10 -7.65 -11.26
CA PRO A 35 -15.42 -7.88 -11.85
C PRO A 35 -16.41 -6.74 -11.63
N ALA A 36 -16.27 -6.03 -10.50
CA ALA A 36 -17.05 -4.84 -10.18
C ALA A 36 -16.25 -3.60 -10.62
N ARG A 37 -16.58 -3.01 -11.78
CA ARG A 37 -15.82 -1.86 -12.30
C ARG A 37 -15.59 -0.78 -11.23
N THR A 38 -14.33 -0.52 -10.92
CA THR A 38 -13.90 0.55 -10.01
C THR A 38 -13.24 1.70 -10.77
N PRO A 39 -13.36 2.96 -10.30
CA PRO A 39 -12.57 4.06 -10.84
C PRO A 39 -11.07 3.78 -10.65
N GLY A 40 -10.26 3.98 -11.70
CA GLY A 40 -8.80 3.84 -11.61
C GLY A 40 -8.29 2.40 -11.66
N GLU A 41 -8.79 1.58 -12.58
CA GLU A 41 -8.26 0.24 -12.83
C GLU A 41 -6.99 0.27 -13.69
N TYR A 42 -5.99 -0.48 -13.25
CA TYR A 42 -4.68 -0.57 -13.88
C TYR A 42 -4.22 -2.01 -14.04
N THR A 43 -3.35 -2.25 -15.01
CA THR A 43 -2.69 -3.54 -15.16
C THR A 43 -1.58 -3.68 -14.12
N ASP A 44 -1.27 -4.93 -13.75
CA ASP A 44 -0.16 -5.21 -12.84
C ASP A 44 1.18 -4.67 -13.39
N ASP A 45 1.36 -4.71 -14.71
CA ASP A 45 2.51 -4.13 -15.41
C ASP A 45 2.70 -2.63 -15.16
N ARG A 46 1.62 -1.87 -14.92
CA ARG A 46 1.74 -0.45 -14.60
C ARG A 46 2.31 -0.27 -13.20
N TYR A 47 1.89 -1.09 -12.23
CA TYR A 47 2.50 -1.10 -10.90
C TYR A 47 3.98 -1.46 -10.99
N MET A 48 4.32 -2.53 -11.71
CA MET A 48 5.71 -2.97 -11.91
C MET A 48 6.60 -1.84 -12.44
N LYS A 49 6.22 -1.19 -13.54
CA LYS A 49 7.02 -0.11 -14.15
C LYS A 49 7.24 1.07 -13.20
N PHE A 50 6.22 1.45 -12.45
CA PHE A 50 6.36 2.54 -11.47
C PHE A 50 7.29 2.12 -10.33
N LEU A 51 7.09 0.93 -9.77
CA LEU A 51 7.90 0.39 -8.67
C LEU A 51 9.37 0.23 -9.08
N GLU A 52 9.66 -0.18 -10.31
CA GLU A 52 11.03 -0.19 -10.87
C GLU A 52 11.65 1.21 -10.95
N SER A 53 10.88 2.21 -11.36
CA SER A 53 11.35 3.60 -11.37
C SER A 53 11.69 4.06 -9.95
N VAL A 54 10.88 3.68 -8.95
CA VAL A 54 11.11 4.00 -7.55
C VAL A 54 12.37 3.29 -7.03
N LYS A 55 12.54 1.98 -7.30
CA LYS A 55 13.75 1.22 -6.93
C LYS A 55 15.02 1.89 -7.44
N THR A 56 15.01 2.37 -8.68
CA THR A 56 16.17 3.01 -9.31
C THR A 56 16.53 4.35 -8.64
N ASN A 57 15.54 5.07 -8.12
CA ASN A 57 15.75 6.37 -7.46
C ASN A 57 16.07 6.25 -5.96
N LEU A 58 15.71 5.14 -5.31
CA LEU A 58 15.98 4.91 -3.90
C LEU A 58 17.44 4.52 -3.68
N SER A 59 18.26 5.50 -3.32
CA SER A 59 19.64 5.30 -2.90
C SER A 59 19.68 4.71 -1.47
N SER A 60 19.77 3.39 -1.38
CA SER A 60 20.26 2.60 -0.22
C SER A 60 19.52 2.65 1.12
N ASN A 61 18.42 3.39 1.28
CA ASN A 61 17.73 3.52 2.58
C ASN A 61 16.28 3.01 2.54
N SER A 62 16.10 1.74 2.17
CA SER A 62 14.77 1.09 2.12
C SER A 62 14.20 0.78 3.50
N ASP A 63 15.03 0.77 4.56
CA ASP A 63 14.61 0.44 5.92
C ASP A 63 13.63 1.44 6.53
N ARG A 64 13.51 2.64 5.97
CA ARG A 64 12.51 3.67 6.37
C ARG A 64 11.47 3.94 5.28
N LEU A 65 11.30 3.00 4.36
CA LEU A 65 10.30 3.11 3.31
C LEU A 65 8.93 2.72 3.84
N ILE A 66 7.95 3.60 3.64
CA ILE A 66 6.53 3.37 3.88
C ILE A 66 5.84 3.32 2.52
N LEU A 67 5.36 2.14 2.17
CA LEU A 67 4.63 1.90 0.94
C LEU A 67 3.14 2.06 1.21
N ILE A 68 2.45 2.87 0.41
CA ILE A 68 1.02 3.13 0.54
C ILE A 68 0.38 2.75 -0.79
N THR A 69 -0.37 1.66 -0.78
CA THR A 69 -1.03 1.15 -1.98
C THR A 69 -2.53 1.09 -1.75
N HIS A 70 -3.35 1.37 -2.76
CA HIS A 70 -4.76 1.03 -2.65
C HIS A 70 -4.96 -0.49 -2.86
N GLU A 71 -4.30 -1.05 -3.88
CA GLU A 71 -4.26 -2.50 -4.16
C GLU A 71 -3.35 -3.26 -3.17
N PRO A 72 -3.81 -4.35 -2.53
CA PRO A 72 -2.99 -5.12 -1.61
C PRO A 72 -1.96 -6.02 -2.32
N PRO A 73 -0.85 -6.36 -1.63
CA PRO A 73 0.07 -7.38 -2.11
C PRO A 73 -0.59 -8.75 -2.07
N ARG A 74 -0.30 -9.55 -3.09
CA ARG A 74 -0.83 -10.91 -3.19
C ARG A 74 -0.34 -11.83 -2.07
N ASP A 75 -1.17 -12.83 -1.74
CA ASP A 75 -0.88 -13.93 -0.82
C ASP A 75 -0.62 -13.44 0.60
N THR A 76 -1.52 -12.59 1.09
CA THR A 76 -1.58 -12.09 2.47
C THR A 76 -3.01 -12.17 2.99
N ILE A 77 -3.24 -11.98 4.29
CA ILE A 77 -4.62 -11.80 4.76
C ILE A 77 -5.26 -10.52 4.20
N CYS A 78 -4.43 -9.56 3.76
CA CYS A 78 -4.87 -8.24 3.29
C CYS A 78 -5.52 -8.26 1.90
N ASP A 79 -5.26 -9.29 1.08
CA ASP A 79 -5.82 -9.45 -0.27
C ASP A 79 -6.82 -10.61 -0.38
N ARG A 80 -7.22 -11.19 0.75
CA ARG A 80 -8.12 -12.33 0.77
C ARG A 80 -9.57 -11.89 0.60
N ALA A 81 -10.17 -12.24 -0.53
CA ALA A 81 -11.58 -11.99 -0.81
C ALA A 81 -12.52 -12.92 -0.01
N TYR A 82 -13.82 -12.62 0.04
CA TYR A 82 -14.82 -13.48 0.71
C TYR A 82 -14.85 -14.91 0.19
N SER A 83 -14.49 -15.12 -1.08
CA SER A 83 -14.34 -16.45 -1.70
C SER A 83 -13.16 -17.24 -1.13
N GLY A 84 -12.29 -16.60 -0.36
CA GLY A 84 -11.03 -17.14 0.12
C GLY A 84 -9.88 -17.01 -0.88
N ALA A 85 -10.13 -16.48 -2.08
CA ALA A 85 -9.11 -16.27 -3.11
C ALA A 85 -8.25 -15.04 -2.81
N HIS A 86 -6.98 -15.13 -3.19
CA HIS A 86 -6.02 -14.02 -3.18
C HIS A 86 -6.12 -13.24 -4.48
N VAL A 87 -6.52 -11.97 -4.39
CA VAL A 87 -6.78 -11.10 -5.54
C VAL A 87 -5.80 -9.93 -5.67
N GLY A 88 -4.78 -9.88 -4.81
CA GLY A 88 -3.80 -8.81 -4.77
C GLY A 88 -2.80 -8.84 -5.92
N SER A 89 -1.99 -7.79 -5.98
CA SER A 89 -0.96 -7.59 -7.00
C SER A 89 0.29 -8.44 -6.76
N ASN A 90 0.74 -9.15 -7.82
CA ASN A 90 2.02 -9.84 -7.82
C ASN A 90 3.18 -8.82 -7.87
N SER A 91 3.03 -7.75 -8.64
CA SER A 91 4.06 -6.72 -8.79
C SER A 91 4.35 -5.99 -7.47
N ILE A 92 3.31 -5.66 -6.69
CA ILE A 92 3.46 -5.07 -5.35
C ILE A 92 4.12 -6.10 -4.41
N ARG A 93 3.69 -7.37 -4.46
CA ARG A 93 4.28 -8.47 -3.69
C ARG A 93 5.79 -8.59 -3.96
N THR A 94 6.21 -8.69 -5.21
CA THR A 94 7.62 -8.79 -5.60
C THR A 94 8.43 -7.60 -5.12
N PHE A 95 7.92 -6.37 -5.28
CA PHE A 95 8.62 -5.18 -4.78
C PHE A 95 8.83 -5.23 -3.26
N ILE A 96 7.83 -5.68 -2.49
CA ILE A 96 7.97 -5.84 -1.04
C ILE A 96 9.04 -6.89 -0.71
N GLU A 97 9.07 -8.02 -1.41
CA GLU A 97 10.08 -9.06 -1.21
C GLU A 97 11.51 -8.58 -1.50
N GLU A 98 11.70 -7.77 -2.54
CA GLU A 98 13.01 -7.25 -2.94
C GLU A 98 13.48 -6.07 -2.07
N VAL A 99 12.60 -5.10 -1.83
CA VAL A 99 12.96 -3.82 -1.19
C VAL A 99 12.82 -3.88 0.32
N GLN A 100 11.90 -4.71 0.79
CA GLN A 100 11.54 -4.89 2.19
C GLN A 100 11.26 -3.57 2.94
N PRO A 101 10.17 -2.85 2.56
CA PRO A 101 9.73 -1.64 3.24
C PRO A 101 9.51 -1.85 4.74
N LEU A 102 9.63 -0.79 5.53
CA LEU A 102 9.29 -0.81 6.96
C LEU A 102 7.82 -1.17 7.18
N LEU A 103 6.95 -0.53 6.40
CA LEU A 103 5.50 -0.60 6.53
C LEU A 103 4.84 -0.52 5.15
N VAL A 104 3.81 -1.32 4.97
CA VAL A 104 2.92 -1.33 3.80
C VAL A 104 1.50 -1.07 4.29
N ILE A 105 0.92 0.05 3.89
CA ILE A 105 -0.46 0.39 4.18
C ILE A 105 -1.28 0.11 2.93
N THR A 106 -2.32 -0.71 3.06
CA THR A 106 -3.15 -1.11 1.94
C THR A 106 -4.65 -1.03 2.21
N GLY A 107 -5.46 -1.24 1.17
CA GLY A 107 -6.92 -1.18 1.22
C GLY A 107 -7.56 -2.08 0.17
N HIS A 108 -8.54 -1.53 -0.55
CA HIS A 108 -9.35 -2.16 -1.60
C HIS A 108 -10.22 -3.36 -1.17
N ILE A 109 -9.63 -4.36 -0.51
CA ILE A 109 -10.30 -5.59 -0.12
C ILE A 109 -10.86 -5.44 1.30
N HIS A 110 -12.15 -5.12 1.39
CA HIS A 110 -12.81 -4.77 2.64
C HIS A 110 -12.84 -5.91 3.67
N GLU A 111 -12.88 -7.15 3.21
CA GLU A 111 -12.80 -8.36 4.02
C GLU A 111 -11.36 -8.71 4.44
N GLY A 112 -10.36 -8.14 3.77
CA GLY A 112 -8.94 -8.31 4.05
C GLY A 112 -8.44 -7.48 5.22
N ARG A 113 -9.32 -6.94 6.08
CA ARG A 113 -8.91 -6.15 7.25
C ARG A 113 -7.98 -6.98 8.14
N GLY A 114 -6.78 -6.48 8.41
CA GLY A 114 -5.80 -7.21 9.21
C GLY A 114 -4.39 -6.63 9.18
N VAL A 115 -3.50 -7.31 9.90
CA VAL A 115 -2.06 -7.08 9.89
C VAL A 115 -1.35 -8.38 9.49
N ASP A 116 -0.45 -8.30 8.51
CA ASP A 116 0.35 -9.42 8.02
C ASP A 116 1.83 -9.02 7.86
N LYS A 117 2.67 -9.95 7.40
CA LYS A 117 4.07 -9.68 7.06
C LYS A 117 4.52 -10.38 5.78
N ILE A 118 5.40 -9.70 5.05
CA ILE A 118 6.23 -10.31 4.00
C ILE A 118 7.69 -10.02 4.36
N GLY A 119 8.40 -11.04 4.83
CA GLY A 119 9.73 -10.87 5.43
C GLY A 119 9.66 -9.96 6.66
N ARG A 120 10.45 -8.87 6.67
CA ARG A 120 10.41 -7.86 7.75
C ARG A 120 9.29 -6.84 7.60
N SER A 121 8.74 -6.70 6.39
CA SER A 121 7.77 -5.66 6.07
C SER A 121 6.44 -5.95 6.74
N ILE A 122 5.93 -5.00 7.52
CA ILE A 122 4.61 -5.11 8.15
C ILE A 122 3.56 -4.58 7.19
N ILE A 123 2.46 -5.31 7.01
CA ILE A 123 1.39 -4.97 6.08
C ILE A 123 0.14 -4.74 6.91
N VAL A 124 -0.59 -3.66 6.64
CA VAL A 124 -1.83 -3.35 7.32
C VAL A 124 -2.90 -2.94 6.33
N ASN A 125 -4.05 -3.60 6.43
CA ASN A 125 -5.30 -3.16 5.84
C ASN A 125 -6.22 -2.72 6.99
N PRO A 126 -6.47 -1.41 7.15
CA PRO A 126 -7.31 -0.87 8.24
C PRO A 126 -8.76 -1.37 8.19
N GLY A 127 -9.22 -1.80 7.03
CA GLY A 127 -10.62 -2.12 6.75
C GLY A 127 -11.42 -0.91 6.24
N PRO A 128 -12.71 -1.12 5.93
CA PRO A 128 -13.56 -0.12 5.33
C PRO A 128 -14.01 0.95 6.34
N PHE A 129 -13.55 2.18 6.16
CA PHE A 129 -13.92 3.30 7.04
C PHE A 129 -15.44 3.52 7.19
N ARG A 130 -16.24 3.17 6.17
CA ARG A 130 -17.71 3.22 6.25
C ARG A 130 -18.32 2.35 7.35
N LYS A 131 -17.58 1.36 7.87
CA LYS A 131 -17.98 0.51 9.00
C LYS A 131 -17.49 1.01 10.36
N GLY A 132 -16.74 2.12 10.37
CA GLY A 132 -16.01 2.61 11.55
C GLY A 132 -14.57 2.13 11.61
N ASP A 133 -14.16 1.19 10.77
CA ASP A 133 -12.82 0.59 10.83
C ASP A 133 -11.69 1.59 10.49
N TYR A 134 -10.65 1.64 11.33
CA TYR A 134 -9.40 2.37 11.06
C TYR A 134 -8.20 1.73 11.77
N ALA A 135 -7.00 2.23 11.47
CA ALA A 135 -5.76 1.82 12.13
C ALA A 135 -5.06 3.04 12.74
N ILE A 136 -4.53 2.88 13.94
CA ILE A 136 -3.56 3.80 14.54
C ILE A 136 -2.18 3.17 14.39
N ILE A 137 -1.27 3.90 13.76
CA ILE A 137 0.10 3.45 13.50
C ILE A 137 1.04 4.42 14.20
N LEU A 138 1.85 3.89 15.12
CA LEU A 138 2.92 4.63 15.79
C LEU A 138 4.25 4.12 15.24
N ILE A 139 5.11 5.03 14.82
CA ILE A 139 6.42 4.71 14.25
C ILE A 139 7.49 5.46 15.04
N ASP A 140 8.44 4.72 15.62
CA ASP A 140 9.61 5.25 16.33
C ASP A 140 10.89 4.59 15.79
N GLY A 141 11.66 5.35 15.02
CA GLY A 141 12.82 4.83 14.28
C GLY A 141 12.44 3.74 13.27
N LEU A 142 12.66 2.48 13.65
CA LEU A 142 12.30 1.29 12.86
C LEU A 142 11.25 0.41 13.57
N GLU A 143 10.75 0.84 14.73
CA GLU A 143 9.69 0.16 15.44
C GLU A 143 8.33 0.66 14.95
N VAL A 144 7.44 -0.27 14.66
CA VAL A 144 6.09 0.01 14.17
C VAL A 144 5.08 -0.71 15.05
N VAL A 145 4.21 0.07 15.69
CA VAL A 145 3.11 -0.45 16.49
C VAL A 145 1.79 -0.12 15.80
N ILE A 146 1.01 -1.14 15.49
CA ILE A 146 -0.27 -1.02 14.79
C ILE A 146 -1.39 -1.45 15.71
N THR A 147 -2.41 -0.61 15.83
CA THR A 147 -3.66 -0.93 16.53
C THR A 147 -4.83 -0.76 15.57
N LEU A 148 -5.51 -1.86 15.25
CA LEU A 148 -6.76 -1.82 14.50
C LEU A 148 -7.91 -1.45 15.44
N LYS A 149 -8.75 -0.52 15.00
CA LYS A 149 -9.91 0.00 15.74
C LYS A 149 -11.19 -0.21 14.93
N PRO A 150 -12.31 -0.54 15.60
CA PRO A 150 -13.64 -0.52 15.01
C PRO A 150 -14.25 0.89 15.01
#